data_AF-A0A378AS05-F1
#
_entry.id   AF-A0A378AS05-F1
#
_cell.length_a   1.000
_cell.length_b   1.000
_cell.length_c   1.000
_cell.angle_alpha   90.00
_cell.angle_beta   90.00
_cell.angle_gamma   90.00
#
_symmetry.space_group_name_H-M   'P 1'
#
loop_
_entity.id
_entity.type
_entity.pdbx_description
1 polymer ?
#
loop_
_entity_poly.entity_id
_entity_poly.type
_entity_poly.pdbx_seq_one_letter_code
_entity_poly.pdbx_strand_id
1 'polypeptide(L)'
;MIAVLKVWRVTSETWVTARLNPSKTLSMDMNPAYISAARVHLPNAVEKIAFDHFHVAKMLCAVVDKTRQSEMKTIPLQARKSAHRSRYLWLYGRNKRHGRIAERLEAAQMVLPDTSRLLGNERAGPGALEPSV
;
A
#
# COMPACT_ATOMS: atom_id res chain seq x y z
N MET A 1 15.73 46.61 2.86
CA MET A 1 16.10 45.33 3.51
C MET A 1 15.53 45.12 4.92
N ILE A 2 15.00 46.14 5.61
CA ILE A 2 14.45 45.99 6.98
C ILE A 2 12.97 45.51 7.00
N ALA A 3 12.18 45.81 5.96
CA ALA A 3 10.76 45.46 5.91
C ALA A 3 10.49 43.95 5.71
N VAL A 4 11.33 43.26 4.93
CA VAL A 4 11.19 41.81 4.65
C VAL A 4 11.49 40.97 5.89
N LEU A 5 12.48 41.38 6.70
CA LEU A 5 12.82 40.71 7.97
C LEU A 5 11.76 40.88 9.06
N LYS A 6 10.99 41.97 9.03
CA LYS A 6 9.94 42.24 10.03
C LYS A 6 8.69 41.40 9.76
N VAL A 7 8.33 41.21 8.48
CA VAL A 7 7.23 40.32 8.08
C VAL A 7 7.52 38.86 8.44
N TRP A 8 8.76 38.40 8.24
CA TRP A 8 9.12 37.00 8.57
C TRP A 8 9.23 36.74 10.08
N ARG A 9 9.54 37.77 10.88
CA ARG A 9 9.58 37.67 12.36
C ARG A 9 8.16 37.63 12.96
N VAL A 10 7.25 38.48 12.47
CA VAL A 10 5.87 38.58 12.96
C VAL A 10 5.03 37.35 12.61
N THR A 11 5.37 36.60 11.56
CA THR A 11 4.66 35.36 11.19
C THR A 11 5.18 34.11 11.91
N SER A 12 6.30 34.19 12.65
CA SER A 12 6.83 33.06 13.43
C SER A 12 6.23 32.95 14.84
N GLU A 13 5.61 34.02 15.36
CA GLU A 13 5.13 34.08 16.75
C GLU A 13 3.63 33.79 16.92
N THR A 14 2.84 33.71 15.85
CA THR A 14 1.37 33.56 15.94
C THR A 14 0.82 32.17 15.63
N TRP A 15 1.65 31.21 15.25
CA TRP A 15 1.21 29.81 15.04
C TRP A 15 1.40 28.89 16.25
N VAL A 16 1.94 29.39 17.38
CA VAL A 16 2.30 28.53 18.53
C VAL A 16 1.24 28.51 19.64
N THR A 17 0.15 29.28 19.55
CA THR A 17 -0.86 29.32 20.64
C THR A 17 -2.27 28.96 20.20
N ALA A 18 -2.43 28.07 19.22
CA ALA A 18 -3.61 27.22 19.24
C ALA A 18 -3.40 26.24 20.40
N ARG A 19 -4.12 26.45 21.52
CA ARG A 19 -4.17 25.47 22.61
C ARG A 19 -4.80 24.20 22.05
N LEU A 20 -3.97 23.36 21.44
CA LEU A 20 -4.33 22.04 20.98
C LEU A 20 -4.75 21.30 22.25
N ASN A 21 -6.05 21.07 22.41
CA ASN A 21 -6.51 20.04 23.33
C ASN A 21 -5.65 18.81 23.09
N PRO A 22 -5.17 18.11 24.13
CA PRO A 22 -4.29 16.97 23.95
C PRO A 22 -4.99 15.94 23.07
N SER A 23 -4.63 15.93 21.78
CA SER A 23 -5.15 14.97 20.83
C SER A 23 -4.59 13.61 21.22
N LYS A 24 -5.48 12.62 21.32
CA LYS A 24 -5.09 11.25 21.67
C LYS A 24 -4.27 10.61 20.56
N THR A 25 -4.56 10.98 19.31
CA THR A 25 -3.92 10.44 18.10
C THR A 25 -3.84 11.52 17.01
N LEU A 26 -2.86 11.39 16.12
CA LEU A 26 -2.62 12.22 14.95
C LEU A 26 -2.47 11.30 13.73
N SER A 27 -3.46 11.32 12.82
CA SER A 27 -3.36 10.60 11.54
C SER A 27 -2.54 11.41 10.54
N MET A 28 -1.55 10.81 9.88
CA MET A 28 -0.71 11.49 8.87
C MET A 28 -0.14 10.55 7.81
N ASP A 29 0.41 11.15 6.76
CA ASP A 29 1.22 10.47 5.74
C ASP A 29 2.56 9.97 6.31
N MET A 30 3.12 8.93 5.69
CA MET A 30 4.43 8.36 6.04
C MET A 30 5.65 9.19 5.59
N ASN A 31 5.48 10.40 5.06
CA ASN A 31 6.60 11.20 4.56
C ASN A 31 7.50 11.66 5.74
N PRO A 32 8.84 11.46 5.67
CA PRO A 32 9.78 11.85 6.72
C PRO A 32 9.66 13.31 7.18
N ALA A 33 9.24 14.23 6.31
CA ALA A 33 9.03 15.64 6.67
C ALA A 33 7.90 15.80 7.70
N TYR A 34 6.77 15.11 7.52
CA TYR A 34 5.65 15.14 8.46
C TYR A 34 5.99 14.43 9.77
N ILE A 35 6.68 13.29 9.69
CA ILE A 35 7.15 12.57 10.88
C ILE A 35 8.09 13.46 11.71
N SER A 36 9.01 14.17 11.04
CA SER A 36 9.95 15.09 11.71
C SER A 36 9.23 16.27 12.33
N ALA A 37 8.30 16.90 11.60
CA ALA A 37 7.50 18.01 12.12
C ALA A 37 6.67 17.58 13.34
N ALA A 38 6.04 16.39 13.30
CA ALA A 38 5.27 15.88 14.42
C ALA A 38 6.13 15.63 15.66
N ARG A 39 7.36 15.12 15.49
CA ARG A 39 8.31 14.93 16.60
C ARG A 39 8.75 16.25 17.24
N VAL A 40 8.84 17.33 16.46
CA VAL A 40 9.22 18.65 16.96
C VAL A 40 8.05 19.33 17.71
N HIS A 41 6.83 19.19 17.20
CA HIS A 41 5.70 19.98 17.68
C HIS A 41 4.73 19.24 18.62
N LEU A 42 4.75 17.90 18.66
CA LEU A 42 3.86 17.12 19.52
C LEU A 42 4.63 16.43 20.66
N PRO A 43 4.22 16.62 21.92
CA PRO A 43 4.72 15.80 23.02
C PRO A 43 4.22 14.35 22.86
N ASN A 44 5.11 13.40 23.09
CA ASN A 44 4.87 11.95 22.88
C ASN A 44 4.40 11.63 21.46
N ALA A 45 4.99 12.30 20.45
CA ALA A 45 4.58 12.15 19.05
C ALA A 45 4.55 10.68 18.57
N VAL A 46 5.55 9.87 18.94
CA VAL A 46 5.66 8.47 18.48
C VAL A 46 4.44 7.63 18.87
N GLU A 47 3.89 7.83 20.06
CA GLU A 47 2.72 7.11 20.56
C GLU A 47 1.41 7.62 19.94
N LYS A 48 1.42 8.86 19.44
CA LYS A 48 0.23 9.52 18.90
C LYS A 48 0.12 9.39 17.38
N ILE A 49 1.22 9.14 16.68
CA ILE A 49 1.22 9.03 15.22
C ILE A 49 0.47 7.75 14.80
N ALA A 50 -0.61 7.94 14.04
CA ALA A 50 -1.26 6.91 13.26
C ALA A 50 -0.96 7.18 11.78
N PHE A 51 -0.51 6.18 11.03
CA PHE A 51 -0.43 6.33 9.58
C PHE A 51 -1.80 6.17 8.96
N ASP A 52 -2.15 7.04 8.02
CA ASP A 52 -3.43 6.91 7.34
C ASP A 52 -3.47 5.63 6.49
N HIS A 53 -4.64 4.99 6.45
CA HIS A 53 -4.82 3.73 5.73
C HIS A 53 -4.65 3.88 4.21
N PHE A 54 -4.89 5.07 3.65
CA PHE A 54 -4.84 5.29 2.21
C PHE A 54 -3.41 5.18 1.68
N HIS A 55 -2.45 5.82 2.34
CA HIS A 55 -1.05 5.77 1.95
C HIS A 55 -0.45 4.38 2.14
N VAL A 56 -0.83 3.68 3.21
CA VAL A 56 -0.43 2.28 3.43
C VAL A 56 -0.96 1.39 2.29
N ALA A 57 -2.26 1.47 2.00
CA ALA A 57 -2.87 0.69 0.92
C ALA A 57 -2.27 1.03 -0.46
N LYS A 58 -2.04 2.32 -0.73
CA LYS A 58 -1.41 2.80 -1.97
C LYS A 58 0.00 2.22 -2.15
N MET A 59 0.80 2.19 -1.08
CA MET A 59 2.15 1.62 -1.12
C MET A 59 2.11 0.13 -1.46
N LEU A 60 1.24 -0.64 -0.79
CA LEU A 60 1.07 -2.07 -1.04
C LEU A 60 0.62 -2.34 -2.49
N CYS A 61 -0.39 -1.62 -2.97
CA CYS A 61 -0.86 -1.70 -4.35
C CYS A 61 0.25 -1.40 -5.37
N ALA A 62 1.13 -0.42 -5.07
CA ALA A 62 2.24 -0.08 -5.94
C ALA A 62 3.29 -1.21 -6.02
N VAL A 63 3.59 -1.89 -4.92
CA VAL A 63 4.50 -3.05 -4.91
C VAL A 63 3.94 -4.21 -5.75
N VAL A 64 2.66 -4.51 -5.58
CA VAL A 64 1.97 -5.55 -6.35
C VAL A 64 1.97 -5.22 -7.85
N ASP A 65 1.61 -3.99 -8.23
CA ASP A 65 1.58 -3.62 -9.65
C ASP A 65 2.98 -3.58 -10.28
N LYS A 66 4.01 -3.16 -9.53
CA LYS A 66 5.42 -3.22 -9.99
C LYS A 66 5.86 -4.66 -10.26
N THR A 67 5.56 -5.58 -9.34
CA THR A 67 5.88 -7.02 -9.49
C THR A 67 5.16 -7.61 -10.70
N ARG A 68 3.87 -7.30 -10.85
CA ARG A 68 3.08 -7.72 -12.01
C ARG A 68 3.64 -7.18 -13.32
N GLN A 69 4.11 -5.93 -13.33
CA GLN A 69 4.73 -5.33 -14.51
C GLN A 69 6.08 -5.96 -14.83
N SER A 70 6.91 -6.30 -13.85
CA SER A 70 8.19 -6.98 -14.09
C SER A 70 7.96 -8.38 -14.63
N GLU A 71 7.05 -9.16 -14.06
CA GLU A 71 6.71 -10.50 -14.57
C GLU A 71 6.10 -10.45 -15.97
N MET A 72 5.21 -9.50 -16.26
CA MET A 72 4.62 -9.34 -17.60
C MET A 72 5.68 -9.12 -18.70
N LYS A 73 6.81 -8.50 -18.34
CA LYS A 73 7.93 -8.28 -19.27
C LYS A 73 8.70 -9.57 -19.54
N THR A 74 8.85 -10.45 -18.56
CA THR A 74 9.65 -11.69 -18.66
C THR A 74 8.89 -12.85 -19.30
N ILE A 75 7.56 -12.90 -19.19
CA ILE A 75 6.77 -14.02 -19.72
C ILE A 75 6.69 -14.06 -21.27
N PRO A 76 6.59 -15.26 -21.87
CA PRO A 76 6.41 -15.43 -23.31
C PRO A 76 5.13 -14.78 -23.86
N LEU A 77 5.16 -14.36 -25.12
CA LEU A 77 4.02 -13.72 -25.79
C LEU A 77 2.72 -14.56 -25.75
N GLN A 78 2.82 -15.88 -25.87
CA GLN A 78 1.64 -16.75 -25.78
C GLN A 78 1.02 -16.73 -24.38
N ALA A 79 1.84 -16.71 -23.33
CA ALA A 79 1.39 -16.65 -21.94
C ALA A 79 0.79 -15.28 -21.57
N ARG A 80 1.22 -14.19 -22.23
CA ARG A 80 0.66 -12.84 -22.02
C ARG A 80 -0.84 -12.77 -22.26
N LYS A 81 -1.40 -13.59 -23.16
CA LYS A 81 -2.84 -13.65 -23.42
C LYS A 81 -3.63 -14.06 -22.17
N SER A 82 -3.12 -15.02 -21.40
CA SER A 82 -3.74 -15.50 -20.16
C SER A 82 -3.69 -14.46 -19.04
N ALA A 83 -2.61 -13.67 -18.99
CA ALA A 83 -2.46 -12.58 -18.03
C ALA A 83 -3.06 -11.24 -18.50
N HIS A 84 -3.61 -11.17 -19.72
CA HIS A 84 -4.14 -9.95 -20.30
C HIS A 84 -5.39 -9.47 -19.54
N ARG A 85 -5.42 -8.17 -19.23
CA ARG A 85 -6.50 -7.53 -18.44
C ARG A 85 -6.79 -8.27 -17.11
N SER A 86 -5.77 -8.85 -16.49
CA SER A 86 -5.90 -9.57 -15.21
C SER A 86 -5.82 -8.66 -13.99
N ARG A 87 -5.35 -7.40 -14.12
CA ARG A 87 -5.12 -6.47 -12.99
C ARG A 87 -6.25 -6.43 -11.96
N TYR A 88 -7.50 -6.27 -12.42
CA TYR A 88 -8.65 -6.17 -11.52
C TYR A 88 -9.16 -7.53 -11.02
N LEU A 89 -8.78 -8.65 -11.65
CA LEU A 89 -9.16 -9.98 -11.19
C LEU A 89 -8.60 -10.26 -9.78
N TRP A 90 -7.38 -9.76 -9.52
CA TRP A 90 -6.68 -9.89 -8.24
C TRP A 90 -7.37 -9.18 -7.07
N LEU A 91 -8.25 -8.21 -7.34
CA LEU A 91 -8.93 -7.41 -6.33
C LEU A 91 -10.25 -8.03 -5.85
N TYR A 92 -10.75 -9.07 -6.51
CA TYR A 92 -11.98 -9.73 -6.07
C TYR A 92 -11.74 -10.48 -4.75
N GLY A 93 -12.60 -10.23 -3.77
CA GLY A 93 -12.68 -11.05 -2.56
C GLY A 93 -13.14 -12.47 -2.88
N ARG A 94 -12.81 -13.45 -2.02
CA ARG A 94 -13.08 -14.88 -2.24
C ARG A 94 -14.52 -15.16 -2.67
N ASN A 95 -15.49 -14.50 -2.03
CA ASN A 95 -16.92 -14.68 -2.29
C ASN A 95 -17.38 -14.25 -3.69
N LYS A 96 -16.58 -13.45 -4.40
CA LYS A 96 -16.87 -12.95 -5.76
C LYS A 96 -16.03 -13.65 -6.83
N ARG A 97 -15.24 -14.67 -6.46
CA ARG A 97 -14.40 -15.46 -7.38
C ARG A 97 -15.14 -16.74 -7.78
N HIS A 98 -16.09 -16.63 -8.69
CA HIS A 98 -16.83 -17.78 -9.20
C HIS A 98 -16.99 -17.72 -10.73
N GLY A 99 -17.21 -18.89 -11.33
CA GLY A 99 -17.33 -19.06 -12.78
C GLY A 99 -16.11 -18.50 -13.51
N ARG A 100 -16.36 -17.75 -14.59
CA ARG A 100 -15.32 -17.20 -15.46
C ARG A 100 -14.29 -16.31 -14.76
N ILE A 101 -14.62 -15.69 -13.62
CA ILE A 101 -13.68 -14.87 -12.85
C ILE A 101 -12.62 -15.76 -12.18
N ALA A 102 -13.03 -16.91 -11.62
CA ALA A 102 -12.14 -17.85 -10.97
C ALA A 102 -11.15 -18.47 -11.98
N GLU A 103 -11.67 -18.99 -13.10
CA GLU A 103 -10.85 -19.60 -14.17
C GLU A 103 -9.79 -18.62 -14.70
N ARG A 104 -10.19 -17.36 -14.97
CA ARG A 104 -9.25 -16.34 -15.45
C ARG A 104 -8.23 -15.95 -14.40
N LEU A 105 -8.62 -15.97 -13.12
CA LEU A 105 -7.70 -15.69 -12.03
C LEU A 105 -6.67 -16.82 -11.89
N GLU A 106 -7.09 -18.08 -11.95
CA GLU A 106 -6.20 -19.26 -11.93
C GLU A 106 -5.21 -19.23 -13.11
N ALA A 107 -5.70 -18.95 -14.33
CA ALA A 107 -4.85 -18.80 -15.49
C ALA A 107 -3.81 -17.66 -15.31
N ALA A 108 -4.19 -16.56 -14.66
CA ALA A 108 -3.27 -15.47 -14.35
C ALA A 108 -2.27 -15.85 -13.25
N GLN A 109 -2.66 -16.64 -12.24
CA GLN A 109 -1.79 -17.16 -11.18
C GLN A 109 -0.71 -18.10 -11.70
N MET A 110 -1.04 -18.92 -12.70
CA MET A 110 -0.06 -19.81 -13.35
C MET A 110 1.03 -19.02 -14.09
N VAL A 111 0.67 -17.88 -14.67
CA VAL A 111 1.57 -17.07 -15.50
C VAL A 111 2.32 -16.00 -14.69
N LEU A 112 1.76 -15.54 -13.57
CA LEU A 112 2.32 -14.49 -12.70
C LEU A 112 2.48 -15.01 -11.26
N PRO A 113 3.39 -15.97 -11.02
CA PRO A 113 3.55 -16.60 -9.72
C PRO A 113 3.99 -15.65 -8.60
N ASP A 114 4.85 -14.66 -8.86
CA ASP A 114 5.35 -13.75 -7.83
C ASP A 114 4.26 -12.76 -7.41
N THR A 115 3.50 -12.23 -8.37
CA THR A 115 2.30 -11.42 -8.10
C THR A 115 1.28 -12.22 -7.27
N SER A 116 1.08 -13.50 -7.59
CA SER A 116 0.18 -14.38 -6.86
C SER A 116 0.65 -14.61 -5.42
N ARG A 117 1.96 -14.83 -5.22
CA ARG A 117 2.57 -15.05 -3.90
C ARG A 117 2.43 -13.82 -3.00
N LEU A 118 2.68 -12.62 -3.54
CA LEU A 118 2.53 -11.37 -2.79
C LEU A 118 1.11 -11.12 -2.29
N LEU A 119 0.10 -11.65 -2.99
CA LEU A 119 -1.31 -11.51 -2.61
C LEU A 119 -1.83 -12.64 -1.73
N GLY A 120 -0.96 -13.54 -1.27
CA GLY A 120 -1.31 -14.60 -0.31
C GLY A 120 -2.03 -15.80 -0.92
N ASN A 121 -1.88 -16.03 -2.23
CA ASN A 121 -2.22 -17.31 -2.82
C ASN A 121 -0.96 -18.19 -2.77
N GLU A 122 -0.61 -18.67 -1.57
CA GLU A 122 0.32 -19.79 -1.48
C GLU A 122 -0.28 -20.91 -2.33
N ARG A 123 0.49 -21.41 -3.30
CA ARG A 123 0.18 -22.71 -3.89
C ARG A 123 0.04 -23.63 -2.69
N ALA A 124 -1.15 -24.22 -2.49
CA ALA A 124 -1.18 -25.55 -1.92
C ALA A 124 -0.15 -26.33 -2.73
N GLY A 125 1.00 -26.62 -2.12
CA GLY A 125 2.03 -27.40 -2.77
C GLY A 125 1.42 -28.73 -3.22
N PRO A 126 1.99 -29.41 -4.21
CA PRO A 126 1.64 -30.80 -4.48
C PRO A 126 2.03 -31.62 -3.25
N GLY A 127 1.12 -31.76 -2.30
CA GLY A 127 1.36 -32.40 -1.01
C GLY A 127 0.16 -32.48 -0.07
N ALA A 128 -1.06 -32.18 -0.55
CA ALA A 128 -2.29 -32.28 0.25
C ALA A 128 -3.31 -33.23 -0.41
N LEU A 129 -2.85 -34.42 -0.77
CA LEU A 129 -3.58 -35.68 -1.01
C LEU A 129 -2.52 -36.73 -0.60
N GLU A 130 -2.60 -37.49 0.49
CA GLU A 130 -3.66 -38.29 1.11
C GLU A 130 -3.26 -38.54 2.58
N PRO A 131 -4.16 -38.69 3.56
CA PRO A 131 -3.92 -39.67 4.62
C PRO A 131 -4.26 -41.04 4.04
N SER A 132 -3.21 -41.78 3.70
CA SER A 132 -3.30 -43.24 3.60
C SER A 132 -3.34 -43.80 5.03
N VAL A 133 -4.24 -44.78 5.21
CA VAL A 133 -4.60 -45.57 6.41
C VAL A 133 -5.70 -44.96 7.29
#